data_AF-A0A3D4DPT2-F1
#
_entry.id   AF-A0A3D4DPT2-F1
#
_cell.length_a   1.000
_cell.length_b   1.000
_cell.length_c   1.000
_cell.angle_alpha   90.00
_cell.angle_beta   90.00
_cell.angle_gamma   90.00
#
_symmetry.space_group_name_H-M   'P 1'
#
loop_
_entity.id
_entity.type
_entity.pdbx_description
1 polymer ?
#
loop_
_entity_poly.entity_id
_entity_poly.type
_entity_poly.pdbx_seq_one_letter_code
_entity_poly.pdbx_strand_id
1 'polypeptide(L)'
;MALGGDDWIIGAGLSEDLYGMDGNDVIWGNGGNDQISGGNGLDVLLGGFGNDVIEGDAGDDEIHGEVGDDILNGGDGDNVITGGLGADLIDGGNGDDQILGGADAYVIAGGWG
;
A
#
# COMPACT_ATOMS: atom_id res chain seq x y z
N MET A 1 -0.31 -18.62 1.39
CA MET A 1 0.43 -18.36 2.64
C MET A 1 1.88 -18.24 2.26
N ALA A 2 2.36 -17.00 2.18
CA ALA A 2 3.76 -16.64 2.29
C ALA A 2 4.34 -17.27 3.57
N LEU A 3 5.61 -17.66 3.53
CA LEU A 3 6.39 -18.00 4.72
C LEU A 3 7.41 -16.87 4.83
N GLY A 4 7.67 -16.34 6.02
CA GLY A 4 8.56 -15.18 6.17
C GLY A 4 9.88 -15.27 5.36
N GLY A 5 10.26 -14.13 4.79
CA GLY A 5 11.31 -13.91 3.81
C GLY A 5 10.75 -13.18 2.59
N ASP A 6 11.63 -12.58 1.79
CA ASP A 6 11.26 -11.82 0.58
C ASP A 6 10.45 -12.67 -0.43
N ASP A 7 9.22 -12.24 -0.70
CA ASP A 7 8.24 -12.91 -1.53
C ASP A 7 7.80 -12.06 -2.75
N TRP A 8 7.28 -12.76 -3.77
CA TRP A 8 6.64 -12.14 -4.92
C TRP A 8 5.21 -12.67 -5.04
N ILE A 9 4.24 -11.81 -4.73
CA ILE A 9 2.81 -12.15 -4.65
C ILE A 9 2.06 -11.42 -5.76
N ILE A 10 1.28 -12.15 -6.55
CA ILE A 10 0.45 -11.60 -7.62
C ILE A 10 -0.98 -12.11 -7.42
N GLY A 11 -1.91 -11.17 -7.17
CA GLY A 11 -3.35 -11.36 -7.15
C GLY A 11 -3.95 -11.60 -8.52
N ALA A 12 -5.27 -11.71 -8.60
CA ALA A 12 -5.99 -12.02 -9.83
C ALA A 12 -6.88 -10.85 -10.27
N GLY A 13 -8.10 -11.14 -10.70
CA GLY A 13 -9.06 -10.12 -11.17
C GLY A 13 -10.28 -10.01 -10.27
N LEU A 14 -10.17 -10.50 -9.04
CA LEU A 14 -11.24 -10.57 -8.06
C LEU A 14 -10.74 -9.95 -6.75
N SER A 15 -11.63 -9.69 -5.80
CA SER A 15 -11.21 -9.28 -4.46
C SER A 15 -10.45 -10.40 -3.74
N GLU A 16 -9.24 -10.09 -3.30
CA GLU A 16 -8.35 -10.99 -2.56
C GLU A 16 -7.77 -10.37 -1.29
N ASP A 17 -7.33 -11.24 -0.37
CA ASP A 17 -6.53 -10.86 0.79
C ASP A 17 -5.08 -11.34 0.56
N LEU A 18 -4.13 -10.41 0.47
CA LEU A 18 -2.71 -10.65 0.16
C LEU A 18 -1.83 -10.18 1.32
N TYR A 19 -0.85 -11.02 1.71
CA TYR A 19 -0.02 -10.79 2.89
C TYR A 19 1.44 -11.18 2.61
N GLY A 20 2.38 -10.25 2.78
CA GLY A 20 3.82 -10.46 2.67
C GLY A 20 4.44 -11.11 3.92
N MET A 21 4.03 -10.64 5.09
CA MET A 21 4.47 -11.08 6.43
C MET A 21 5.80 -10.47 6.90
N ASP A 22 6.91 -11.18 6.80
CA ASP A 22 8.23 -10.67 7.15
C ASP A 22 9.06 -10.73 5.87
N GLY A 23 9.93 -9.77 5.59
CA GLY A 23 10.74 -9.77 4.37
C GLY A 23 10.47 -8.53 3.54
N ASN A 24 11.28 -8.32 2.50
CA ASN A 24 11.03 -7.26 1.53
C ASN A 24 10.21 -7.83 0.38
N ASP A 25 8.93 -7.54 0.37
CA ASP A 25 7.96 -8.21 -0.50
C ASP A 25 7.56 -7.34 -1.70
N VAL A 26 7.17 -8.01 -2.78
CA VAL A 26 6.50 -7.35 -3.91
C VAL A 26 5.11 -7.95 -4.05
N ILE A 27 4.08 -7.13 -3.83
CA ILE A 27 2.68 -7.56 -3.87
C ILE A 27 1.91 -6.73 -4.90
N TRP A 28 1.23 -7.41 -5.82
CA TRP A 28 0.37 -6.76 -6.82
C TRP A 28 -1.03 -7.37 -6.85
N GLY A 29 -2.07 -6.60 -6.49
CA GLY A 29 -3.48 -7.02 -6.50
C GLY A 29 -4.05 -7.27 -7.90
N ASN A 30 -3.54 -6.56 -8.92
CA ASN A 30 -4.02 -6.50 -10.30
C ASN A 30 -5.41 -5.88 -10.45
N GLY A 31 -6.48 -6.56 -10.05
CA GLY A 31 -7.79 -5.95 -10.12
C GLY A 31 -8.81 -6.69 -9.28
N GLY A 32 -9.85 -5.97 -8.88
CA GLY A 32 -10.65 -6.38 -7.73
C GLY A 32 -10.60 -5.28 -6.69
N ASN A 33 -11.27 -5.52 -5.57
CA ASN A 33 -11.11 -4.65 -4.40
C ASN A 33 -10.34 -5.47 -3.37
N ASP A 34 -9.05 -5.24 -3.27
CA ASP A 34 -8.12 -6.08 -2.55
C ASP A 34 -7.81 -5.54 -1.16
N GLN A 35 -7.44 -6.45 -0.25
CA GLN A 35 -6.80 -6.12 1.01
C GLN A 35 -5.35 -6.58 0.95
N ILE A 36 -4.42 -5.65 0.99
CA ILE A 36 -2.98 -5.89 0.87
C ILE A 36 -2.30 -5.43 2.16
N SER A 37 -1.49 -6.30 2.76
CA SER A 37 -0.59 -5.96 3.87
C SER A 37 0.83 -6.42 3.52
N GLY A 38 1.78 -5.49 3.58
CA GLY A 38 3.21 -5.75 3.38
C GLY A 38 3.77 -6.56 4.53
N GLY A 39 3.71 -5.97 5.72
CA GLY A 39 4.17 -6.59 6.96
C GLY A 39 5.45 -5.94 7.44
N ASN A 40 6.44 -6.72 7.89
CA ASN A 40 7.73 -6.17 8.29
C ASN A 40 8.71 -6.22 7.12
N GLY A 41 9.26 -5.09 6.71
CA GLY A 41 10.31 -5.04 5.70
C GLY A 41 10.21 -3.80 4.84
N LEU A 42 10.92 -3.81 3.71
CA LEU A 42 10.81 -2.76 2.70
C LEU A 42 9.98 -3.32 1.56
N ASP A 43 8.70 -2.98 1.54
CA ASP A 43 7.73 -3.60 0.66
C ASP A 43 7.41 -2.71 -0.55
N VAL A 44 7.00 -3.35 -1.64
CA VAL A 44 6.43 -2.70 -2.82
C VAL A 44 5.02 -3.23 -3.03
N LEU A 45 4.03 -2.37 -2.78
CA LEU A 45 2.62 -2.72 -2.77
C LEU A 45 1.88 -1.99 -3.88
N LEU A 46 1.26 -2.74 -4.79
CA LEU A 46 0.47 -2.22 -5.90
C LEU A 46 -0.98 -2.74 -5.81
N GLY A 47 -1.94 -1.83 -5.66
CA GLY A 47 -3.38 -2.15 -5.63
C GLY A 47 -3.85 -2.70 -6.97
N GLY A 48 -3.83 -1.85 -7.99
CA GLY A 48 -4.29 -2.23 -9.33
C GLY A 48 -5.56 -1.50 -9.73
N PHE A 49 -6.49 -2.25 -10.28
CA PHE A 49 -7.81 -1.73 -10.63
C PHE A 49 -8.85 -2.10 -9.58
N GLY A 50 -9.51 -1.10 -9.02
CA GLY A 50 -10.62 -1.25 -8.09
C GLY A 50 -10.30 -0.49 -6.81
N ASN A 51 -11.16 -0.63 -5.82
CA ASN A 51 -11.02 0.15 -4.59
C ASN A 51 -10.31 -0.71 -3.55
N ASP A 52 -9.03 -0.46 -3.39
CA ASP A 52 -8.14 -1.29 -2.60
C ASP A 52 -7.92 -0.73 -1.19
N VAL A 53 -7.55 -1.62 -0.27
CA VAL A 53 -7.07 -1.28 1.06
C VAL A 53 -5.64 -1.79 1.19
N ILE A 54 -4.69 -0.88 1.35
CA ILE A 54 -3.26 -1.21 1.38
C ILE A 54 -2.63 -0.68 2.67
N GLU A 55 -1.96 -1.55 3.40
CA GLU A 55 -1.21 -1.25 4.62
C GLU A 55 0.27 -1.65 4.42
N GLY A 56 1.17 -0.68 4.52
CA GLY A 56 2.63 -0.90 4.49
C GLY A 56 3.12 -1.69 5.71
N ASP A 57 2.48 -1.45 6.86
CA ASP A 57 2.86 -1.97 8.17
C ASP A 57 4.19 -1.37 8.68
N ALA A 58 5.32 -2.07 8.63
CA ALA A 58 6.56 -1.62 9.25
C ALA A 58 7.75 -1.66 8.29
N GLY A 59 8.31 -0.49 8.02
CA GLY A 59 9.51 -0.24 7.23
C GLY A 59 9.28 0.89 6.23
N ASP A 60 10.30 1.19 5.42
CA ASP A 60 10.20 2.26 4.43
C ASP A 60 9.58 1.70 3.14
N ASP A 61 8.27 1.82 2.99
CA ASP A 61 7.50 1.14 1.95
C ASP A 61 7.23 2.00 0.72
N GLU A 62 7.05 1.34 -0.44
CA GLU A 62 6.56 1.94 -1.68
C GLU A 62 5.13 1.46 -1.98
N ILE A 63 4.16 2.37 -1.84
CA ILE A 63 2.73 2.06 -1.95
C ILE A 63 2.09 2.80 -3.12
N HIS A 64 1.38 2.06 -3.98
CA HIS A 64 0.62 2.60 -5.11
C HIS A 64 -0.82 2.07 -5.10
N GLY A 65 -1.82 2.94 -4.93
CA GLY A 65 -3.24 2.58 -5.08
C GLY A 65 -3.61 2.27 -6.54
N GLU A 66 -3.04 3.03 -7.47
CA GLU A 66 -3.26 2.96 -8.91
C GLU A 66 -4.64 3.49 -9.36
N VAL A 67 -5.65 2.65 -9.59
CA VAL A 67 -6.94 3.07 -10.16
C VAL A 67 -8.10 2.63 -9.29
N GLY A 68 -8.76 3.59 -8.67
CA GLY A 68 -9.95 3.39 -7.85
C GLY A 68 -10.00 4.39 -6.72
N ASP A 69 -11.01 4.28 -5.87
CA ASP A 69 -11.05 5.06 -4.63
C ASP A 69 -10.41 4.22 -3.53
N ASP A 70 -9.12 4.47 -3.25
CA ASP A 70 -8.30 3.60 -2.39
C ASP A 70 -8.19 4.09 -0.95
N ILE A 71 -7.83 3.17 -0.05
CA ILE A 71 -7.43 3.47 1.34
C ILE A 71 -6.00 3.00 1.52
N LEU A 72 -5.07 3.93 1.70
CA LEU A 72 -3.64 3.67 1.81
C LEU A 72 -3.13 4.10 3.18
N ASN A 73 -2.40 3.21 3.87
CA ASN A 73 -1.72 3.50 5.13
C ASN A 73 -0.24 3.11 5.01
N GLY A 74 0.66 4.08 5.17
CA GLY A 74 2.11 3.88 5.16
C GLY A 74 2.64 3.11 6.37
N GLY A 75 1.97 3.19 7.52
CA GLY A 75 2.46 2.53 8.73
C GLY A 75 3.69 3.22 9.35
N ASP A 76 4.62 2.45 9.91
CA ASP A 76 5.86 2.95 10.51
C ASP A 76 6.98 2.99 9.47
N GLY A 77 7.67 4.11 9.28
CA GLY A 77 8.81 4.23 8.35
C GLY A 77 8.71 5.47 7.47
N ASP A 78 9.75 5.75 6.70
CA ASP A 78 9.75 6.87 5.75
C ASP A 78 9.17 6.40 4.41
N ASN A 79 7.85 6.54 4.22
CA ASN A 79 7.15 5.89 3.10
C ASN A 79 7.10 6.74 1.83
N VAL A 80 6.93 6.08 0.69
CA VAL A 80 6.58 6.69 -0.60
C VAL A 80 5.20 6.21 -1.01
N ILE A 81 4.21 7.09 -1.00
CA ILE A 81 2.81 6.73 -1.25
C ILE A 81 2.24 7.51 -2.44
N THR A 82 1.70 6.80 -3.42
CA THR A 82 0.94 7.39 -4.53
C THR A 82 -0.49 6.86 -4.50
N GLY A 83 -1.47 7.76 -4.40
CA GLY A 83 -2.90 7.42 -4.49
C GLY A 83 -3.25 6.93 -5.90
N GLY A 84 -3.23 7.85 -6.85
CA GLY A 84 -3.39 7.54 -8.26
C GLY A 84 -4.63 8.21 -8.82
N LEU A 85 -5.45 7.44 -9.53
CA LEU A 85 -6.71 7.90 -10.11
C LEU A 85 -7.88 7.52 -9.22
N GLY A 86 -8.51 8.51 -8.61
CA GLY A 86 -9.73 8.35 -7.84
C GLY A 86 -9.71 9.25 -6.61
N ALA A 87 -10.69 9.06 -5.74
CA ALA A 87 -10.79 9.76 -4.48
C ALA A 87 -10.15 8.91 -3.37
N ASP A 88 -8.84 9.08 -3.19
CA ASP A 88 -8.05 8.27 -2.26
C ASP A 88 -8.09 8.83 -0.84
N LEU A 89 -8.06 7.95 0.16
CA LEU A 89 -7.78 8.26 1.56
C LEU A 89 -6.38 7.77 1.89
N ILE A 90 -5.47 8.69 2.21
CA ILE A 90 -4.07 8.34 2.45
C ILE A 90 -3.66 8.77 3.84
N ASP A 91 -3.18 7.83 4.65
CA ASP A 91 -2.47 8.09 5.91
C ASP A 91 -0.99 7.74 5.72
N GLY A 92 -0.11 8.72 5.95
CA GLY A 92 1.35 8.47 5.89
C GLY A 92 1.85 7.61 7.04
N GLY A 93 1.16 7.67 8.19
CA GLY A 93 1.62 7.00 9.41
C GLY A 93 2.75 7.74 10.11
N ASN A 94 3.71 7.00 10.65
CA ASN A 94 4.84 7.54 11.41
C ASN A 94 6.08 7.61 10.51
N GLY A 95 6.63 8.79 10.29
CA GLY A 95 7.89 8.96 9.56
C GLY A 95 7.90 10.26 8.78
N ASP A 96 8.94 10.46 7.98
CA ASP A 96 9.04 11.55 7.01
C ASP A 96 8.53 11.07 5.64
N ASP A 97 7.21 11.01 5.47
CA ASP A 97 6.58 10.44 4.28
C ASP A 97 6.58 11.36 3.05
N GLN A 98 6.69 10.75 1.87
CA GLN A 98 6.49 11.39 0.57
C GLN A 98 5.17 10.93 -0.04
N ILE A 99 4.17 11.82 -0.05
CA ILE A 99 2.82 11.48 -0.51
C ILE A 99 2.46 12.26 -1.78
N LEU A 100 2.07 11.53 -2.82
CA LEU A 100 1.41 12.03 -4.02
C LEU A 100 -0.02 11.49 -4.11
N GLY A 101 -0.97 12.21 -3.53
CA GLY A 101 -2.35 11.70 -3.47
C GLY A 101 -3.08 11.62 -4.80
N GLY A 102 -2.82 12.52 -5.75
CA GLY A 102 -3.68 12.69 -6.93
C GLY A 102 -4.61 13.90 -6.79
N ALA A 103 -5.47 14.13 -7.78
CA ALA A 103 -6.26 15.37 -7.85
C ALA A 103 -7.40 15.44 -6.81
N ASP A 104 -7.96 14.28 -6.44
CA ASP A 104 -9.15 14.17 -5.60
C ASP A 104 -8.88 13.51 -4.24
N ALA A 105 -7.60 13.26 -3.91
CA ALA A 105 -7.21 12.57 -2.69
C ALA A 105 -7.35 13.43 -1.43
N TYR A 106 -7.70 12.76 -0.35
CA TYR A 106 -7.67 13.26 1.02
C TYR A 106 -6.45 12.69 1.75
N VAL A 107 -5.43 13.53 1.93
CA VAL A 107 -4.18 13.15 2.59
C VAL A 107 -4.21 13.56 4.06
N ILE A 108 -4.04 12.57 4.92
CA ILE A 108 -3.77 12.68 6.35
C ILE A 108 -2.27 12.40 6.51
N ALA A 109 -1.44 13.42 6.42
CA ALA A 109 -0.03 13.26 6.74
C ALA A 109 0.11 13.11 8.27
N GLY A 110 0.36 11.89 8.73
CA GLY A 110 1.04 11.66 10.01
C GLY A 110 2.50 12.14 9.91
N GLY A 111 3.18 12.32 11.03
CA GLY A 111 4.56 12.82 11.06
C GLY A 111 4.71 14.33 11.24
N TRP A 112 4.59 14.80 12.49
CA TRP A 112 5.19 16.06 12.91
C TRP A 112 6.68 15.82 13.19
N GLY A 113 7.55 16.48 12.43
CA GLY A 113 8.90 16.84 12.86
C GLY A 113 8.91 18.12 13.70
#